data_AF-A0A1B6GZA7-F1
#
_entry.id   AF-A0A1B6GZA7-F1
#
_cell.length_a   1.000
_cell.length_b   1.000
_cell.length_c   1.000
_cell.angle_alpha   90.00
_cell.angle_beta   90.00
_cell.angle_gamma   90.00
#
_symmetry.space_group_name_H-M   'P 1'
#
loop_
_entity.id
_entity.type
_entity.pdbx_description
1 polymer ?
#
loop_
_entity_poly.entity_id
_entity_poly.type
_entity_poly.pdbx_seq_one_letter_code
_entity_poly.pdbx_strand_id
1 'polypeptide(L)'
;IIILGGSIAGNGNIIPGVEFNFYMDPDAANLVLDRASSSGVLLTLMPMETILAHDLTTSWRWNTLAKINNTAVRFLNDLEKKQQERHPQSFYLPYDTFATAIMLSSKFVTKSQKLYCFVEN
;
A
#
# COMPACT_ATOMS: atom_id res chain seq x y z
N ILE A 1 -6.23 10.77 8.43
CA ILE A 1 -4.88 10.32 7.99
C ILE A 1 -5.05 8.98 7.31
N ILE A 2 -4.37 8.73 6.19
CA ILE A 2 -4.32 7.40 5.56
C ILE A 2 -2.88 6.91 5.64
N ILE A 3 -2.69 5.69 6.16
CA ILE A 3 -1.38 5.06 6.32
C ILE A 3 -1.40 3.77 5.51
N LEU A 4 -0.43 3.61 4.62
CA LEU A 4 -0.07 2.30 4.08
C LEU A 4 0.86 1.62 5.08
N GLY A 5 0.43 0.47 5.57
CA GLY A 5 1.32 -0.42 6.30
C GLY A 5 0.60 -1.33 7.28
N GLY A 6 1.40 -2.16 7.93
CA GLY A 6 0.92 -3.16 8.86
C GLY A 6 0.17 -4.32 8.19
N SER A 7 -0.36 -5.18 9.04
CA SER A 7 -0.97 -6.47 8.70
C SER A 7 -2.16 -6.72 9.61
N ILE A 8 -3.23 -7.31 9.09
CA ILE A 8 -4.40 -7.71 9.90
C ILE A 8 -4.69 -9.21 9.85
N ALA A 9 -4.17 -9.92 8.84
CA ALA A 9 -4.34 -11.35 8.66
C ALA A 9 -3.02 -12.12 8.84
N GLY A 10 -1.95 -11.43 9.24
CA GLY A 10 -0.63 -12.02 9.43
C GLY A 10 0.23 -12.07 8.15
N ASN A 11 -0.19 -11.40 7.07
CA ASN A 11 0.67 -11.26 5.89
C ASN A 11 1.81 -10.27 6.18
N GLY A 12 3.00 -10.55 5.66
CA GLY A 12 4.13 -9.63 5.77
C GLY A 12 5.12 -9.81 4.63
N ASN A 13 5.78 -8.71 4.25
CA ASN A 13 6.83 -8.68 3.24
C ASN A 13 8.25 -8.65 3.84
N ILE A 14 8.37 -8.56 5.17
CA ILE A 14 9.63 -8.77 5.91
C ILE A 14 9.67 -10.18 6.48
N ILE A 15 8.72 -10.48 7.39
CA ILE A 15 8.45 -11.80 7.99
C ILE A 15 6.93 -11.91 8.20
N PRO A 16 6.38 -13.11 8.49
CA PRO A 16 4.95 -13.25 8.78
C PRO A 16 4.49 -12.26 9.87
N GLY A 17 3.40 -11.54 9.58
CA GLY A 17 2.85 -10.50 10.45
C GLY A 17 3.55 -9.14 10.40
N VAL A 18 4.66 -8.99 9.67
CA VAL A 18 5.46 -7.77 9.66
C VAL A 18 5.56 -7.17 8.26
N GLU A 19 5.01 -5.97 8.12
CA GLU A 19 5.05 -5.15 6.92
C GLU A 19 6.22 -4.15 6.98
N PHE A 20 6.86 -3.91 5.84
CA PHE A 20 8.07 -3.13 5.66
C PHE A 20 8.00 -1.74 6.32
N ASN A 21 7.00 -0.90 6.03
CA ASN A 21 6.94 0.46 6.58
C ASN A 21 6.87 0.44 8.12
N PHE A 22 6.10 -0.48 8.69
CA PHE A 22 6.00 -0.65 10.15
C PHE A 22 7.26 -1.27 10.77
N TYR A 23 7.98 -2.11 10.02
CA TYR A 23 9.26 -2.67 10.44
C TYR A 23 10.37 -1.63 10.47
N MET A 24 10.37 -0.68 9.53
CA MET A 24 11.42 0.33 9.42
C MET A 24 11.46 1.27 10.65
N ASP A 25 10.32 1.55 11.25
CA ASP A 25 10.21 2.37 12.47
C ASP A 25 8.95 1.99 13.29
N PRO A 26 9.01 0.91 14.09
CA PRO A 26 7.86 0.45 14.88
C PRO A 26 7.45 1.46 15.96
N ASP A 27 8.41 2.19 16.54
CA ASP A 27 8.16 3.22 17.55
C ASP A 27 7.33 4.37 16.97
N ALA A 28 7.68 4.86 15.77
CA ALA A 28 6.92 5.90 15.09
C ALA A 28 5.52 5.40 14.70
N ALA A 29 5.41 4.17 14.20
CA ALA A 29 4.12 3.58 13.87
C ALA A 29 3.22 3.48 15.11
N ASN A 30 3.75 2.99 16.23
CA ASN A 30 3.02 2.90 17.49
C ASN A 30 2.57 4.28 17.98
N LEU A 31 3.49 5.26 17.99
CA LEU A 31 3.18 6.63 18.40
C LEU A 31 2.04 7.24 17.58
N VAL A 32 2.04 7.06 16.26
CA VAL A 32 0.98 7.60 15.40
C VAL A 32 -0.37 6.95 15.69
N LEU A 33 -0.41 5.62 15.89
CA LEU A 33 -1.64 4.89 16.23
C LEU A 33 -2.17 5.34 17.60
N ASP A 34 -1.32 5.40 18.62
CA ASP A 34 -1.68 5.82 19.98
C ASP A 34 -2.23 7.25 20.00
N ARG A 35 -1.60 8.16 19.25
CA ARG A 35 -2.02 9.56 19.15
C ARG A 35 -3.33 9.70 18.40
N ALA A 36 -3.55 8.94 17.33
CA ALA A 36 -4.82 8.96 16.60
C ALA A 36 -5.98 8.48 17.50
N SER A 37 -5.76 7.39 18.24
CA SER A 37 -6.72 6.85 19.21
C SER A 37 -7.09 7.87 20.29
N SER A 38 -6.08 8.56 20.85
CA SER A 38 -6.27 9.49 21.96
C SER A 38 -6.83 10.86 21.54
N SER A 39 -6.59 11.29 20.29
CA SER A 39 -6.97 12.63 19.81
C SER A 39 -8.31 12.66 19.05
N GLY A 40 -8.92 11.51 18.78
CA GLY A 40 -10.15 11.41 17.98
C GLY A 40 -9.96 11.68 16.49
N VAL A 41 -8.70 11.79 16.02
CA VAL A 41 -8.39 11.92 14.60
C VAL A 41 -8.73 10.62 13.89
N LEU A 42 -9.53 10.71 12.81
CA LEU A 42 -9.82 9.55 11.98
C LEU A 42 -8.55 9.10 11.25
N LEU A 43 -8.05 7.92 11.63
CA LEU A 43 -6.96 7.22 10.97
C LEU A 43 -7.53 6.03 10.20
N THR A 44 -7.14 5.92 8.93
CA THR A 44 -7.42 4.79 8.06
C THR A 44 -6.12 4.07 7.77
N LEU A 45 -6.02 2.84 8.25
CA LEU A 45 -4.91 1.95 7.93
C LEU A 45 -5.29 1.14 6.68
N MET A 46 -4.42 1.17 5.67
CA MET A 46 -4.48 0.30 4.50
C MET A 46 -3.42 -0.80 4.68
N PRO A 47 -3.81 -1.96 5.24
CA PRO A 47 -2.88 -3.05 5.48
C PRO A 47 -2.50 -3.76 4.18
N MET A 48 -1.37 -4.47 4.20
CA MET A 48 -0.78 -5.10 3.02
C MET A 48 -1.76 -6.03 2.28
N GLU A 49 -2.63 -6.73 3.00
CA GLU A 49 -3.63 -7.64 2.43
C GLU A 49 -4.59 -6.95 1.45
N THR A 50 -4.84 -5.65 1.64
CA THR A 50 -5.71 -4.86 0.75
C THR A 50 -5.16 -4.81 -0.67
N ILE A 51 -3.83 -4.77 -0.80
CA ILE A 51 -3.15 -4.69 -2.09
C ILE A 51 -3.09 -6.08 -2.72
N LEU A 52 -2.84 -7.12 -1.92
CA LEU A 52 -2.78 -8.49 -2.42
C LEU A 52 -4.15 -8.99 -2.94
N ALA A 53 -5.25 -8.32 -2.57
CA ALA A 53 -6.61 -8.67 -2.98
C ALA A 53 -7.03 -8.07 -4.34
N HIS A 54 -6.13 -7.48 -5.13
CA HIS A 54 -6.45 -6.89 -6.44
C HIS A 54 -5.96 -7.73 -7.63
N ASP A 55 -6.59 -7.54 -8.80
CA ASP A 55 -6.26 -8.28 -10.03
C ASP A 55 -5.35 -7.51 -11.02
N LEU A 56 -4.64 -6.47 -10.58
CA LEU A 56 -3.70 -5.75 -11.46
C LEU A 56 -2.49 -6.62 -11.82
N THR A 57 -2.43 -7.00 -13.09
CA THR A 57 -1.36 -7.81 -13.65
C THR A 57 -0.26 -6.96 -14.28
N THR A 58 0.93 -7.55 -14.41
CA THR A 58 2.01 -6.96 -15.21
C THR A 58 1.61 -6.79 -16.68
N SER A 59 0.79 -7.71 -17.21
CA SER A 59 0.21 -7.56 -18.55
C SER A 59 -0.65 -6.30 -18.64
N TRP A 60 -1.55 -6.04 -17.70
CA TRP A 60 -2.32 -4.80 -17.67
C TRP A 60 -1.40 -3.57 -17.61
N ARG A 61 -0.38 -3.60 -16.73
CA ARG A 61 0.57 -2.49 -16.58
C ARG A 61 1.27 -2.11 -17.89
N TRP A 62 1.74 -3.09 -18.65
CA TRP A 62 2.52 -2.86 -19.88
C TRP A 62 1.66 -2.77 -21.15
N ASN A 63 0.52 -3.47 -21.20
CA ASN A 63 -0.34 -3.50 -22.38
C ASN A 63 -1.45 -2.45 -22.35
N THR A 64 -1.77 -1.89 -21.18
CA THR A 64 -2.82 -0.87 -20.99
C THR A 64 -2.22 0.44 -20.48
N LEU A 65 -1.74 0.47 -19.22
CA LEU A 65 -1.28 1.71 -18.59
C LEU A 65 -0.09 2.33 -19.34
N ALA A 66 0.89 1.53 -19.75
CA ALA A 66 2.09 2.04 -20.44
C ALA A 66 1.81 2.72 -21.79
N LYS A 67 0.64 2.47 -22.40
CA LYS A 67 0.28 3.01 -23.73
C LYS A 67 -0.45 4.35 -23.64
N ILE A 68 -0.80 4.82 -22.45
CA ILE A 68 -1.45 6.12 -22.28
C ILE A 68 -0.45 7.21 -22.66
N ASN A 69 -0.83 8.07 -23.61
CA ASN A 69 0.02 9.18 -24.08
C ASN A 69 0.07 10.32 -23.05
N ASN A 70 0.89 10.14 -22.01
CA ASN A 70 1.05 11.09 -20.91
C ASN A 70 2.52 11.13 -20.45
N THR A 71 3.01 12.31 -20.07
CA THR A 71 4.41 12.49 -19.65
C THR A 71 4.76 11.74 -18.37
N ALA A 72 3.87 11.70 -17.37
CA ALA A 72 4.07 10.93 -16.14
C ALA A 72 4.08 9.41 -16.42
N VAL A 73 3.23 8.93 -17.32
CA VAL A 73 3.22 7.52 -17.73
C VAL A 73 4.52 7.13 -18.43
N ARG A 74 5.07 7.99 -19.30
CA ARG A 74 6.39 7.77 -19.91
C ARG A 74 7.48 7.64 -18.85
N PHE A 75 7.51 8.56 -17.89
CA PHE A 75 8.47 8.49 -16.78
C PHE A 75 8.32 7.20 -15.95
N LEU A 76 7.09 6.81 -15.62
CA LEU A 76 6.82 5.55 -14.92
C LEU A 76 7.28 4.33 -15.73
N ASN A 77 7.09 4.33 -17.05
CA ASN A 77 7.58 3.26 -17.91
C ASN A 77 9.10 3.12 -17.83
N ASP A 78 9.84 4.23 -17.86
CA ASP A 78 11.31 4.20 -17.80
C ASP A 78 11.82 3.66 -16.46
N LEU A 79 11.23 4.12 -15.34
CA LEU A 79 11.60 3.69 -13.99
C LEU A 79 11.25 2.22 -13.75
N GLU A 80 9.99 1.85 -13.99
CA GLU A 80 9.50 0.52 -13.64
C GLU A 80 10.00 -0.55 -14.60
N LYS A 81 10.38 -0.21 -15.84
CA LYS A 81 11.02 -1.17 -16.75
C LYS A 81 12.35 -1.65 -16.18
N LYS A 82 13.16 -0.74 -15.62
CA LYS A 82 14.41 -1.09 -14.95
C LYS A 82 14.20 -1.92 -13.69
N GLN A 83 13.15 -1.63 -12.93
CA GLN A 83 12.79 -2.44 -11.78
C GLN A 83 12.36 -3.85 -12.19
N GLN A 84 11.50 -3.98 -13.21
CA GLN A 84 11.05 -5.28 -13.71
C GLN A 84 12.20 -6.11 -14.32
N GLU A 85 13.17 -5.47 -14.97
CA GLU A 85 14.39 -6.14 -15.49
C GLU A 85 15.26 -6.70 -14.35
N ARG A 86 15.36 -6.00 -13.21
CA ARG A 86 16.17 -6.40 -12.05
C ARG A 86 15.45 -7.35 -11.11
N HIS A 87 14.16 -7.16 -10.92
CA HIS A 87 13.31 -7.87 -9.97
C HIS A 87 12.00 -8.28 -10.64
N PRO A 88 12.00 -9.31 -11.50
CA PRO A 88 10.81 -9.71 -12.24
C PRO A 88 9.64 -10.04 -11.30
N GLN A 89 8.54 -9.30 -11.44
CA GLN A 89 7.28 -9.58 -10.75
C GLN A 89 6.26 -10.19 -11.71
N SER A 90 5.32 -10.97 -11.19
CA SER A 90 4.15 -11.46 -11.94
C SER A 90 2.92 -10.56 -11.78
N PHE A 91 2.90 -9.77 -10.70
CA PHE A 91 1.80 -8.87 -10.34
C PHE A 91 2.28 -7.41 -10.35
N TYR A 92 1.37 -6.49 -10.67
CA TYR A 92 1.65 -5.07 -10.56
C TYR A 92 1.10 -4.56 -9.22
N LEU A 93 1.99 -4.37 -8.24
CA LEU A 93 1.65 -4.02 -6.86
C LEU A 93 2.12 -2.59 -6.52
N PRO A 94 1.48 -1.52 -7.02
CA PRO A 94 1.87 -0.14 -6.72
C PRO A 94 1.34 0.30 -5.34
N TYR A 95 1.99 -0.17 -4.26
CA TYR A 95 1.53 -0.03 -2.88
C TYR A 95 1.04 1.40 -2.53
N ASP A 96 1.88 2.42 -2.69
CA ASP A 96 1.54 3.81 -2.33
C ASP A 96 0.41 4.41 -3.17
N THR A 97 0.28 3.96 -4.43
CA THR A 97 -0.78 4.43 -5.34
C THR A 97 -2.16 4.00 -4.85
N PHE A 98 -2.29 2.84 -4.21
CA PHE A 98 -3.55 2.41 -3.59
C PHE A 98 -3.94 3.30 -2.41
N ALA A 99 -3.00 3.66 -1.54
CA ALA A 99 -3.27 4.59 -0.44
C ALA A 99 -3.70 5.96 -0.98
N THR A 100 -3.05 6.42 -2.04
CA THR A 100 -3.42 7.66 -2.75
C THR A 100 -4.82 7.57 -3.36
N ALA A 101 -5.20 6.43 -3.95
CA ALA A 101 -6.54 6.23 -4.50
C ALA A 101 -7.62 6.34 -3.41
N ILE A 102 -7.41 5.72 -2.24
CA ILE A 102 -8.30 5.84 -1.08
C ILE A 102 -8.42 7.30 -0.64
N MET A 103 -7.30 8.03 -0.62
CA MET A 103 -7.27 9.46 -0.26
C MET A 103 -8.07 10.31 -1.24
N LEU A 104 -7.97 10.04 -2.53
CA LEU A 104 -8.68 10.79 -3.58
C LEU A 104 -10.18 10.51 -3.57
N SER A 105 -10.59 9.28 -3.25
CA SER A 105 -12.00 8.91 -3.22
C SER A 105 -12.26 7.66 -2.39
N SER A 106 -13.14 7.80 -1.40
CA SER A 106 -13.62 6.67 -0.60
C SER A 106 -14.41 5.62 -1.41
N LYS A 107 -14.81 5.92 -2.66
CA LYS A 107 -15.53 4.97 -3.53
C LYS A 107 -14.68 3.77 -3.94
N PHE A 108 -13.35 3.87 -3.86
CA PHE A 108 -12.47 2.73 -4.11
C PHE A 108 -12.44 1.74 -2.93
N VAL A 109 -12.91 2.14 -1.75
CA VAL A 109 -12.99 1.27 -0.58
C VAL A 109 -14.25 0.42 -0.67
N THR A 110 -14.08 -0.87 -0.96
CA THR A 110 -15.20 -1.82 -1.07
C THR A 110 -15.64 -2.37 0.28
N LYS A 111 -14.69 -2.49 1.22
CA LYS A 111 -14.92 -2.94 2.61
C LYS A 111 -14.00 -2.19 3.55
N SER A 112 -14.51 -1.86 4.73
CA SER A 112 -13.71 -1.31 5.82
C SER A 112 -14.26 -1.82 7.16
N GLN A 113 -13.42 -1.82 8.18
CA GLN A 113 -13.79 -2.22 9.53
C GLN A 113 -13.08 -1.33 10.55
N LYS A 114 -13.73 -1.14 11.70
CA LYS A 114 -13.13 -0.42 12.83
C LYS A 114 -12.49 -1.43 13.76
N LEU A 115 -11.19 -1.29 13.97
CA LEU A 115 -10.41 -2.15 14.86
C LEU A 115 -9.60 -1.29 15.82
N TYR A 116 -9.28 -1.88 16.97
CA TYR A 116 -8.17 -1.41 17.78
C TYR A 116 -6.87 -1.94 17.17
N CYS A 117 -5.89 -1.07 16.97
CA CYS A 117 -4.60 -1.40 16.39
C CYS A 117 -3.48 -1.02 17.37
N PHE A 118 -2.43 -1.83 17.42
CA PHE A 118 -1.19 -1.56 18.15
C PHE A 118 -0.01 -2.15 17.36
N VAL A 119 1.20 -1.74 17.68
CA VAL A 119 2.43 -2.33 17.14
C VAL A 119 3.10 -3.13 18.26
N GLU A 120 3.47 -4.38 17.97
CA GLU A 120 4.20 -5.24 18.91
C GLU A 120 5.68 -4.83 18.93
N ASN A 121 6.29 -4.83 20.13
CA ASN A 121 7.70 -4.50 20.35
C ASN A 121 8.57 -5.74 20.51
#